data_AF-A0A3D3IT28-F1
#
_entry.id   AF-A0A3D3IT28-F1
#
_cell.length_a   1.000
_cell.length_b   1.000
_cell.length_c   1.000
_cell.angle_alpha   90.00
_cell.angle_beta   90.00
_cell.angle_gamma   90.00
#
_symmetry.space_group_name_H-M   'P 1'
#
loop_
_entity.id
_entity.type
_entity.pdbx_description
1 polymer ?
#
loop_
_entity_poly.entity_id
_entity_poly.type
_entity_poly.pdbx_seq_one_letter_code
_entity_poly.pdbx_strand_id
1 'polypeptide(L)' 'ATVFVGLEKFNDSSVDILLVCFTDKIRFLDYADVRARLGAKVKEIIEGHGTGFAFPSRTVYVEGVEGKPISLEQIAAA' A
#
# COMPACT_ATOMS: atom_id res chain seq x y z
N ALA A 1 -4.44 -7.27 -26.84
CA ALA A 1 -4.84 -6.54 -25.62
C ALA A 1 -3.59 -5.91 -25.02
N THR A 2 -3.63 -4.61 -24.74
CA THR A 2 -2.49 -3.91 -24.13
C THR A 2 -2.62 -3.96 -22.62
N VAL A 3 -1.60 -4.48 -21.95
CA VAL A 3 -1.45 -4.39 -20.50
C VAL A 3 -0.45 -3.27 -20.23
N PHE A 4 -0.74 -2.40 -19.26
CA PHE A 4 0.18 -1.38 -18.79
C PHE A 4 0.41 -1.54 -17.29
N VAL A 5 1.68 -1.52 -16.89
CA VAL A 5 2.11 -1.52 -15.49
C VAL A 5 3.22 -0.48 -15.37
N GLY A 6 3.05 0.51 -14.50
CA GLY A 6 4.04 1.56 -14.34
C GLY A 6 3.85 2.39 -13.08
N LEU A 7 4.89 3.10 -12.67
CA LEU A 7 4.83 4.05 -11.58
C LEU A 7 3.87 5.19 -11.95
N GLU A 8 2.88 5.43 -11.10
CA GLU A 8 1.87 6.46 -11.29
C GLU A 8 2.28 7.76 -10.60
N LYS A 9 2.57 7.68 -9.30
CA LYS A 9 2.92 8.85 -8.48
C LYS A 9 3.64 8.46 -7.19
N PHE A 10 4.44 9.40 -6.70
CA PHE A 10 4.90 9.42 -5.31
C PHE A 10 3.86 10.18 -4.48
N ASN A 11 3.30 9.54 -3.47
CA ASN A 11 2.25 10.07 -2.60
C ASN A 11 2.82 10.31 -1.19
N ASP A 12 2.05 10.93 -0.30
CA ASP A 12 2.55 11.37 1.01
C ASP A 12 3.14 10.24 1.87
N SER A 13 2.60 9.03 1.71
CA SER A 13 3.04 7.83 2.45
C SER A 13 3.07 6.56 1.60
N SER A 14 3.03 6.68 0.26
CA SER A 14 3.04 5.53 -0.66
C SER A 14 3.74 5.83 -2.00
N VAL A 15 4.14 4.76 -2.69
CA VAL A 15 4.49 4.80 -4.10
C VAL A 15 3.42 4.03 -4.85
N ASP A 16 2.65 4.73 -5.69
CA ASP A 16 1.50 4.13 -6.35
C ASP A 16 1.91 3.59 -7.73
N ILE A 17 1.47 2.38 -8.03
CA ILE A 17 1.70 1.69 -9.31
C ILE A 17 0.36 1.53 -10.02
N LEU A 18 0.26 2.01 -11.25
CA LEU A 18 -0.93 1.86 -12.08
C LEU A 18 -0.90 0.53 -12.83
N LEU A 19 -1.96 -0.26 -12.69
CA LEU A 19 -2.20 -1.50 -13.43
C LEU A 19 -3.44 -1.33 -14.31
N VAL A 20 -3.24 -1.35 -15.64
CA VAL A 20 -4.33 -1.32 -16.62
C VAL A 20 -4.34 -2.62 -17.42
N CYS A 21 -5.45 -3.33 -17.35
CA CYS A 21 -5.69 -4.55 -18.12
C CYS A 21 -7.19 -4.71 -18.41
N PHE A 22 -7.52 -5.51 -19.42
CA PHE A 22 -8.89 -5.80 -19.83
C PHE A 22 -9.19 -7.30 -19.70
N THR A 23 -10.46 -7.64 -19.44
CA THR A 23 -10.95 -9.02 -19.39
C THR A 23 -12.02 -9.24 -20.45
N ASP A 24 -12.15 -10.48 -20.92
CA ASP A 24 -13.21 -10.91 -21.85
C ASP A 24 -14.59 -11.07 -21.15
N LYS A 25 -14.60 -11.04 -19.81
CA LYS A 25 -15.80 -11.22 -18.99
C LYS A 25 -16.67 -9.97 -19.00
N ILE A 26 -17.81 -10.08 -19.67
CA ILE A 26 -18.84 -9.02 -19.74
C ILE A 26 -19.82 -9.05 -18.56
N ARG A 27 -20.00 -10.21 -17.92
CA ARG A 27 -20.89 -10.35 -16.76
C ARG A 27 -20.20 -9.77 -15.53
N PHE A 28 -20.92 -8.94 -14.78
CA PHE A 28 -20.36 -8.25 -13.62
C PHE A 28 -19.76 -9.21 -12.57
N LEU A 29 -20.43 -10.32 -12.27
CA LEU A 29 -19.95 -11.29 -11.27
C LEU A 29 -18.64 -11.97 -11.71
N ASP A 30 -18.52 -12.30 -12.99
CA ASP A 30 -17.28 -12.89 -13.53
C ASP A 30 -16.15 -11.86 -13.54
N TYR A 31 -16.45 -10.61 -13.90
CA TYR A 31 -15.48 -9.50 -13.83
C TYR A 31 -15.00 -9.29 -12.39
N ALA A 32 -15.93 -9.29 -11.42
CA ALA A 32 -15.60 -9.12 -10.00
C ALA A 32 -14.72 -10.26 -9.48
N ASP A 33 -15.01 -11.51 -9.84
CA ASP A 33 -14.15 -12.66 -9.51
C ASP A 33 -12.74 -12.52 -10.10
N VAL A 34 -12.63 -12.20 -11.39
CA VAL A 34 -11.33 -12.00 -12.06
C VAL A 34 -10.54 -10.88 -11.39
N ARG A 35 -11.20 -9.76 -11.05
CA ARG A 35 -10.57 -8.63 -10.35
C ARG A 35 -10.09 -9.01 -8.95
N ALA A 36 -10.89 -9.77 -8.20
CA ALA A 36 -10.53 -10.22 -6.85
C ALA A 36 -9.30 -11.16 -6.90
N ARG A 37 -9.30 -12.13 -7.81
CA ARG A 37 -8.16 -13.05 -8.01
C ARG A 37 -6.89 -12.32 -8.45
N LEU A 38 -7.03 -11.32 -9.33
CA LEU A 38 -5.91 -10.47 -9.73
C LEU A 38 -5.34 -9.70 -8.53
N GLY A 39 -6.19 -9.08 -7.71
CA GLY A 39 -5.76 -8.37 -6.50
C GLY A 39 -5.04 -9.26 -5.49
N ALA A 40 -5.58 -10.46 -5.24
CA ALA A 40 -4.93 -11.46 -4.38
C ALA A 40 -3.55 -11.86 -4.93
N LYS A 41 -3.44 -12.07 -6.26
CA LYS A 41 -2.17 -12.45 -6.88
C LYS A 41 -1.13 -11.33 -6.82
N VAL A 42 -1.55 -10.08 -7.05
CA VAL A 42 -0.67 -8.90 -6.91
C VAL A 42 -0.15 -8.80 -5.48
N LYS A 43 -1.01 -9.03 -4.48
CA LYS A 43 -0.59 -9.04 -3.07
C LYS A 43 0.47 -10.08 -2.78
N GLU A 44 0.25 -11.34 -3.21
CA GLU A 44 1.24 -12.42 -3.05
C GLU A 44 2.59 -12.06 -3.69
N ILE A 45 2.58 -11.44 -4.87
CA ILE A 45 3.81 -11.05 -5.58
C ILE A 45 4.57 -9.99 -4.78
N ILE A 46 3.89 -8.95 -4.29
CA ILE A 46 4.50 -7.86 -3.52
C ILE A 46 5.14 -8.41 -2.23
N GLU A 47 4.40 -9.23 -1.48
CA GLU A 47 4.90 -9.83 -0.24
C GLU A 47 6.04 -10.81 -0.49
N GLY A 48 5.99 -11.57 -1.59
CA GLY A 48 7.05 -12.51 -1.98
C GLY A 48 8.39 -11.84 -2.30
N HIS A 49 8.40 -10.54 -2.64
CA HIS A 49 9.62 -9.77 -2.86
C HIS A 49 10.12 -9.04 -1.60
N GLY A 50 9.55 -9.33 -0.43
CA GLY A 50 9.92 -8.68 0.84
C GLY A 50 9.43 -7.24 0.95
N THR A 51 8.47 -6.85 0.10
CA THR A 51 7.83 -5.54 0.15
C THR A 51 6.40 -5.67 0.68
N GLY A 52 5.73 -4.55 0.95
CA GLY A 52 4.38 -4.55 1.47
C GLY A 52 3.56 -3.38 0.94
N PHE A 53 2.26 -3.42 1.17
CA PHE A 53 1.39 -2.29 0.91
C PHE A 53 1.67 -1.17 1.90
N ALA A 54 1.65 0.06 1.39
CA ALA A 54 1.78 1.25 2.21
C ALA A 54 0.51 1.47 3.04
N PHE A 55 0.69 1.57 4.36
CA PHE A 55 -0.30 2.14 5.26
C PHE A 55 -0.05 3.64 5.40
N PRO A 56 -1.09 4.45 5.70
CA PRO A 56 -0.88 5.85 6.03
C PRO A 56 0.17 5.99 7.13
N SER A 57 1.25 6.71 6.84
CA SER A 57 2.35 6.90 7.76
C SER A 57 2.56 8.39 8.02
N ARG A 58 3.07 8.71 9.22
CA ARG A 58 3.44 10.05 9.61
C ARG A 58 4.63 9.99 10.56
N THR A 59 5.49 10.98 10.48
CA THR A 59 6.54 11.18 11.48
C THR A 59 5.99 12.05 12.59
N VAL A 60 6.06 11.57 13.84
CA VAL A 60 5.63 12.31 15.02
C VAL A 60 6.88 12.78 15.77
N TYR A 61 7.02 14.10 15.91
CA TYR A 61 8.03 14.71 16.78
C TYR A 61 7.41 14.90 18.15
N VAL A 62 8.01 14.31 19.19
CA VAL A 62 7.51 14.40 20.57
C VAL A 62 8.54 15.13 21.43
N GLU A 63 8.13 16.24 22.03
CA GLU A 63 8.93 17.01 22.98
C GLU A 63 8.41 16.76 24.41
N GLY A 64 9.34 16.59 25.36
CA GLY A 64 9.01 16.39 26.75
C GLY A 64 8.51 17.66 27.44
N VAL A 65 7.88 17.48 28.59
CA VAL A 65 7.63 18.58 29.54
C VAL A 65 9.01 19.14 29.90
N GLU A 66 9.28 20.41 29.54
CA GLU A 66 10.59 21.12 29.58
C GLU A 66 11.46 21.08 28.31
N GLY A 67 10.97 20.60 27.16
CA GLY A 67 11.75 20.66 25.90
C GLY A 67 12.93 19.68 25.83
N LYS A 68 12.96 18.68 26.72
CA LYS A 68 13.91 17.57 26.65
C LYS A 68 13.36 16.44 25.78
N PRO A 69 14.19 15.73 25.00
CA PRO A 69 13.73 14.56 24.24
C PRO A 69 13.16 13.48 25.16
N ILE A 70 11.99 12.94 24.79
CA ILE A 70 11.33 11.83 25.51
C ILE A 70 12.06 10.52 25.18
N SER A 71 12.27 9.65 26.18
CA SER A 71 12.89 8.34 25.97
C SER A 71 11.89 7.35 25.34
N LEU A 72 12.37 6.41 24.54
CA LEU A 72 11.54 5.41 23.84
C LEU A 72 10.62 4.61 24.80
N GLU A 73 11.03 4.45 26.06
CA GLU A 73 10.27 3.78 27.11
C GLU A 73 8.95 4.49 27.45
N GLN A 74 8.91 5.82 27.31
CA GLN A 74 7.72 6.62 27.57
C GLN A 74 6.71 6.59 26.43
N ILE A 75 7.17 6.27 25.20
CA ILE A 75 6.29 6.12 24.01
C ILE A 75 5.62 4.74 24.01
N ALA A 76 6.32 3.69 24.45
CA ALA A 76 5.80 2.32 24.45
C ALA A 76 4.74 2.04 25.54
N ALA A 77 4.58 2.95 26.51
CA ALA A 77 3.67 2.82 27.64
C ALA A 77 2.27 3.42 27.42
N ALA A 78 2.01 4.01 26.24
CA ALA A 78 0.75 4.63 25.85
C ALA A 78 0.11 3.91 24.66
#